data_AF-A0A5N8VTF3-F1
#
_entry.id   AF-A0A5N8VTF3-F1
#
_cell.length_a   1.000
_cell.length_b   1.000
_cell.length_c   1.000
_cell.angle_alpha   90.00
_cell.angle_beta   90.00
_cell.angle_gamma   90.00
#
_symmetry.space_group_name_H-M   'P 1'
#
loop_
_entity.id
_entity.type
_entity.pdbx_description
1 polymer ?
#
loop_
_entity_poly.entity_id
_entity_poly.type
_entity_poly.pdbx_seq_one_letter_code
_entity_poly.pdbx_strand_id
1 'polypeptide(L)' 'MDVLLRYNLLHVAAEASNGSWLAQICPRTPIRFLQGPHEVLELVADFQQQLRDATDVTL' A
#
# COMPACT_ATOMS: atom_id res chain seq x y z
N MET A 1 -2.99 7.11 -4.68
CA MET A 1 -3.57 5.76 -4.53
C MET A 1 -3.69 5.02 -5.85
N ASP A 2 -4.03 5.71 -6.94
CA ASP A 2 -4.28 5.13 -8.26
C ASP A 2 -3.16 4.22 -8.77
N VAL A 3 -1.90 4.65 -8.62
CA VAL A 3 -0.75 3.85 -9.01
C VAL A 3 -0.70 2.51 -8.26
N LEU A 4 -1.00 2.51 -6.96
CA LEU A 4 -0.97 1.30 -6.14
C LEU A 4 -2.08 0.32 -6.52
N LEU A 5 -3.26 0.85 -6.86
CA LEU A 5 -4.37 0.04 -7.38
C LEU A 5 -4.05 -0.50 -8.77
N ARG A 6 -3.53 0.33 -9.67
CA ARG A 6 -3.21 -0.03 -11.06
C ARG A 6 -2.17 -1.14 -11.15
N TYR A 7 -1.21 -1.17 -10.23
CA TYR A 7 -0.16 -2.18 -10.18
C TYR A 7 -0.47 -3.33 -9.20
N ASN A 8 -1.73 -3.47 -8.75
CA ASN A 8 -2.17 -4.52 -7.81
C ASN A 8 -1.37 -4.58 -6.50
N LEU A 9 -0.76 -3.46 -6.08
CA LEU A 9 -0.15 -3.32 -4.76
C LEU A 9 -1.23 -3.13 -3.68
N LEU A 10 -2.39 -2.63 -4.06
CA LEU A 10 -3.60 -2.59 -3.24
C LEU A 10 -4.74 -3.31 -3.94
N HIS A 11 -5.53 -4.06 -3.18
CA HIS A 11 -6.78 -4.65 -3.63
C HIS A 11 -7.89 -3.60 -3.74
N VAL A 12 -8.01 -2.75 -2.71
CA VAL A 12 -8.99 -1.66 -2.68
C VAL A 12 -8.45 -0.50 -1.88
N ALA A 13 -8.82 0.72 -2.28
CA ALA A 13 -8.60 1.93 -1.52
C ALA A 13 -9.82 2.85 -1.63
N ALA A 14 -10.19 3.51 -0.53
CA ALA A 14 -11.25 4.50 -0.47
C ALA A 14 -10.74 5.75 0.23
N GLU A 15 -10.93 6.91 -0.40
CA GLU A 15 -10.58 8.21 0.15
C GLU A 15 -11.73 8.75 1.00
N ALA A 16 -11.40 9.27 2.18
CA ALA A 16 -12.33 9.99 3.05
C ALA A 16 -12.20 11.50 2.82
N SER A 17 -13.26 12.24 3.13
CA SER A 17 -13.36 13.69 2.92
C SER A 17 -12.33 14.53 3.71
N ASN A 18 -11.67 13.94 4.70
CA ASN A 18 -10.60 14.56 5.48
C ASN A 18 -9.19 14.32 4.90
N GLY A 19 -9.08 13.73 3.70
CA GLY A 19 -7.79 13.42 3.07
C GLY A 19 -7.08 12.18 3.65
N SER A 20 -7.80 11.35 4.40
CA SER A 20 -7.33 10.03 4.83
C SER A 20 -7.79 8.94 3.85
N TRP A 21 -7.17 7.76 3.93
CA TRP A 21 -7.52 6.61 3.11
C TRP A 21 -7.73 5.35 3.93
N LEU A 22 -8.72 4.55 3.53
CA LEU A 22 -8.83 3.15 3.91
C LEU A 22 -8.26 2.31 2.76
N ALA A 23 -7.25 1.50 3.05
CA ALA A 23 -6.57 0.67 2.05
C ALA A 23 -6.52 -0.78 2.49
N GLN A 24 -6.72 -1.70 1.56
CA GLN A 24 -6.56 -3.14 1.79
C GLN A 24 -5.58 -3.70 0.77
N ILE A 25 -4.56 -4.41 1.25
CA ILE A 25 -3.50 -4.97 0.40
C ILE A 25 -4.04 -6.19 -0.37
N CYS A 26 -4.68 -7.13 0.34
CA CYS A 26 -5.29 -8.33 -0.23
C CYS A 26 -6.72 -8.53 0.34
N PRO A 27 -7.62 -9.27 -0.36
CA PRO A 27 -9.00 -9.48 0.08
C PRO A 27 -9.16 -10.07 1.50
N ARG A 28 -8.12 -10.72 2.04
CA ARG A 28 -8.12 -11.39 3.35
C ARG A 28 -7.21 -10.73 4.39
N THR A 29 -6.68 -9.54 4.10
CA THR A 29 -5.86 -8.78 5.05
C THR A 29 -6.66 -7.69 5.74
N PRO A 30 -6.28 -7.27 6.96
CA PRO A 30 -6.88 -6.12 7.61
C PRO A 30 -6.87 -4.87 6.73
N ILE A 31 -7.90 -4.04 6.86
CA ILE A 31 -7.91 -2.70 6.28
C ILE A 31 -6.96 -1.83 7.10
N ARG A 32 -6.04 -1.15 6.43
CA ARG A 32 -5.17 -0.13 7.01
C ARG A 32 -5.84 1.23 6.86
N PHE A 33 -5.77 2.02 7.93
CA PHE A 33 -6.14 3.42 7.92
C PHE A 33 -4.88 4.26 7.75
N LEU A 34 -4.85 5.10 6.71
CA LEU A 34 -3.74 5.96 6.36
C LEU A 34 -4.20 7.39 6.60
N GLN A 35 -3.67 8.06 7.64
CA GLN A 35 -4.20 9.36 8.08
C GLN A 35 -3.95 10.46 7.05
N GLY A 36 -2.87 10.35 6.28
CA GLY A 36 -2.54 11.31 5.24
C GLY A 36 -1.44 10.78 4.31
N PRO A 37 -0.85 11.68 3.50
CA PRO A 37 0.13 11.31 2.48
C PRO A 37 1.38 10.62 3.03
N HIS A 38 1.76 10.90 4.28
CA HIS A 38 2.96 10.32 4.89
C HIS A 38 2.83 8.81 5.06
N GLU A 39 1.69 8.32 5.55
CA GLU A 39 1.44 6.88 5.71
C GLU A 39 1.34 6.15 4.37
N VAL A 40 0.97 6.86 3.30
CA VAL A 40 1.02 6.32 1.94
C VAL A 40 2.47 6.08 1.50
N LEU A 41 3.36 7.02 1.80
CA LEU A 41 4.78 6.89 1.47
C LEU A 41 5.46 5.77 2.26
N GLU A 42 5.15 5.65 3.55
CA GLU A 42 5.60 4.51 4.38
C GLU A 42 5.15 3.17 3.79
N LEU A 43 3.87 3.06 3.39
CA LEU A 43 3.36 1.86 2.75
C LEU A 43 4.08 1.54 1.42
N VAL A 44 4.43 2.56 0.64
CA VAL A 44 5.20 2.36 -0.60
C VAL A 44 6.63 1.90 -0.29
N ALA A 45 7.26 2.47 0.74
CA ALA A 45 8.59 2.05 1.17
C ALA A 45 8.58 0.57 1.62
N ASP A 46 7.54 0.15 2.36
CA ASP A 46 7.34 -1.26 2.75
C ASP A 46 7.28 -2.19 1.54
N PHE A 47 6.52 -1.82 0.49
CA PHE A 47 6.46 -2.62 -0.74
C PHE A 47 7.80 -2.66 -1.48
N GLN A 48 8.47 -1.51 -1.60
CA GLN A 48 9.79 -1.45 -2.22
C GLN A 48 10.81 -2.31 -1.49
N GLN A 49 10.76 -2.32 -0.15
CA GLN A 49 11.63 -3.15 0.66
C GLN A 49 11.35 -4.63 0.42
N GLN A 50 10.10 -5.06 0.45
CA GLN A 50 9.72 -6.46 0.19
C GLN A 50 10.16 -6.94 -1.21
N LEU A 51 10.05 -6.07 -2.22
CA LEU A 51 10.52 -6.38 -3.57
C LEU A 51 12.05 -6.51 -3.64
N ARG A 52 12.78 -5.65 -2.94
CA ARG A 52 14.24 -5.76 -2.83
C ARG A 52 14.64 -7.07 -2.16
N ASP A 53 14.03 -7.40 -1.03
CA ASP A 53 14.34 -8.62 -0.28
C ASP A 53 14.02 -9.89 -1.09
N ALA A 54 12.90 -9.90 -1.81
CA ALA A 54 12.53 -11.02 -2.68
C ALA A 54 13.51 -11.19 -3.85
N THR A 55 14.12 -10.10 -4.33
CA THR A 55 15.10 -10.13 -5.41
C THR A 55 16.48 -10.57 -4.89
N ASP A 56 16.84 -10.17 -3.67
CA ASP A 56 18.12 -10.52 -3.02
C ASP A 56 18.25 -12.01 -2.68
N VAL A 57 17.14 -12.67 -2.32
CA VAL A 57 17.09 -14.12 -2.05
C VAL A 57 17.28 -14.99 -3.31
N THR A 58 17.28 -14.39 -4.51
CA THR A 58 17.43 -15.08 -5.79
C THR A 58 18.83 -14.86 -6.41
N LEU A 59 19.89 -14.88 -5.59
CA LEU A 59 21.30 -14.84 -6.02
C LEU A 59 22.13 -15.96 -5.38
#